data_AF-A0A0B7BD80-F1
#
_entry.id   AF-A0A0B7BD80-F1
#
_cell.length_a   1.000
_cell.length_b   1.000
_cell.length_c   1.000
_cell.angle_alpha   90.00
_cell.angle_beta   90.00
_cell.angle_gamma   90.00
#
_symmetry.space_group_name_H-M   'P 1'
#
loop_
_entity.id
_entity.type
_entity.pdbx_description
1 polymer ?
#
loop_
_entity_poly.entity_id
_entity_poly.type
_entity_poly.pdbx_seq_one_letter_code
_entity_poly.pdbx_strand_id
1 'polypeptide(L)'
;CSSDLAALIENLWHNIIDREIANTGQMLTADRITNISNRLSSIAKMYINAERYFPVALILRYLEQRSCELNFDHRWVFLLLLDVGVSPARLLELYDKLYKSKDVIWQNQRKPLHVLVVLQAFIDHLARNSNLIPQSDRKRLIMVCMDTVASYLVEIQAISSTDPQVKSLTASFKSTQAILDRL
;
A
#
# COMPACT_ATOMS: atom_id res chain seq x y z
N CYS A 1 17.56 -6.31 -24.76
CA CYS A 1 17.18 -7.67 -24.32
C CYS A 1 16.56 -7.70 -22.93
N SER A 2 17.28 -7.44 -21.81
CA SER A 2 16.64 -7.46 -20.47
C SER A 2 15.68 -6.28 -20.22
N SER A 3 15.92 -5.13 -20.86
CA SER A 3 15.04 -3.94 -20.80
C SER A 3 13.68 -4.17 -21.46
N ASP A 4 13.65 -4.92 -22.55
CA ASP A 4 12.46 -5.08 -23.40
C ASP A 4 11.43 -5.99 -22.74
N LEU A 5 11.91 -7.03 -22.05
CA LEU A 5 11.05 -7.92 -21.26
C LEU A 5 10.44 -7.19 -20.05
N ALA A 6 11.21 -6.34 -19.37
CA ALA A 6 10.70 -5.56 -18.24
C ALA A 6 9.59 -4.59 -18.70
N ALA A 7 9.78 -3.89 -19.82
CA ALA A 7 8.76 -3.03 -20.40
C ALA A 7 7.51 -3.79 -20.85
N LEU A 8 7.66 -5.00 -21.40
CA LEU A 8 6.52 -5.85 -21.75
C LEU A 8 5.71 -6.28 -20.53
N ILE A 9 6.38 -6.67 -19.44
CA ILE A 9 5.72 -7.06 -18.20
C ILE A 9 5.02 -5.85 -17.56
N GLU A 10 5.67 -4.69 -17.56
CA GLU A 10 5.06 -3.43 -17.10
C GLU A 10 3.77 -3.13 -17.87
N ASN A 11 3.84 -3.11 -19.20
CA ASN A 11 2.69 -2.86 -20.06
C ASN A 11 1.58 -3.90 -19.85
N LEU A 12 1.95 -5.17 -19.67
CA LEU A 12 1.00 -6.24 -19.37
C LEU A 12 0.21 -5.93 -18.09
N TRP A 13 0.90 -5.62 -16.99
CA TRP A 13 0.24 -5.33 -15.72
C TRP A 13 -0.58 -4.04 -15.74
N HIS A 14 -0.09 -2.98 -16.37
CA HIS A 14 -0.87 -1.76 -16.56
C HIS A 14 -2.17 -2.05 -17.33
N ASN A 15 -2.09 -2.79 -18.44
CA ASN A 15 -3.27 -3.17 -19.23
C ASN A 15 -4.26 -4.04 -18.45
N ILE A 16 -3.77 -5.01 -17.67
CA ILE A 16 -4.63 -5.84 -16.80
C ILE A 16 -5.36 -4.95 -15.80
N ILE A 17 -4.63 -4.10 -15.07
CA ILE A 17 -5.19 -3.24 -14.01
C ILE A 17 -6.22 -2.27 -14.61
N ASP A 18 -5.88 -1.59 -15.70
CA ASP A 18 -6.75 -0.63 -16.35
C ASP A 18 -8.02 -1.29 -16.88
N ARG A 19 -7.90 -2.48 -17.46
CA ARG A 19 -9.05 -3.26 -17.92
C ARG A 19 -9.99 -3.60 -16.77
N GLU A 20 -9.48 -4.09 -15.65
CA GLU A 20 -10.33 -4.45 -14.51
C GLU A 20 -10.99 -3.23 -13.86
N ILE A 21 -10.29 -2.09 -13.80
CA ILE A 21 -10.86 -0.82 -13.34
C ILE A 21 -11.97 -0.33 -14.29
N ALA A 22 -11.75 -0.39 -15.60
CA ALA A 22 -12.70 0.05 -16.62
C ALA A 22 -13.98 -0.82 -16.61
N ASN A 23 -13.83 -2.13 -16.44
CA ASN A 23 -14.95 -3.09 -16.38
C ASN A 23 -15.93 -2.80 -15.23
N THR A 24 -15.49 -2.09 -14.19
CA THR A 24 -16.33 -1.75 -13.03
C THR A 24 -16.85 -0.32 -13.07
N GLY A 25 -16.62 0.45 -14.14
CA GLY A 25 -16.96 1.87 -14.20
C GLY A 25 -18.44 2.22 -13.98
N GLN A 26 -19.36 1.28 -14.24
CA GLN A 26 -20.80 1.45 -14.04
C GLN A 26 -21.29 1.03 -12.64
N MET A 27 -20.41 0.49 -11.79
CA MET A 27 -20.76 0.01 -10.45
C MET A 27 -20.62 1.12 -9.39
N LEU A 28 -21.30 0.96 -8.25
CA LEU A 28 -21.07 1.80 -7.08
C LEU A 28 -19.65 1.59 -6.54
N THR A 29 -19.02 2.65 -6.00
CA THR A 29 -17.61 2.63 -5.58
C THR A 29 -17.23 1.46 -4.67
N ALA A 30 -18.09 1.08 -3.72
CA ALA A 30 -17.82 -0.06 -2.83
C ALA A 30 -17.80 -1.41 -3.58
N ASP A 31 -18.69 -1.59 -4.55
CA ASP A 31 -18.77 -2.78 -5.39
C ASP A 31 -17.59 -2.84 -6.37
N ARG A 32 -17.11 -1.67 -6.82
CA ARG A 32 -15.93 -1.57 -7.70
C ARG A 32 -14.70 -2.19 -7.05
N ILE A 33 -14.34 -1.74 -5.85
CA ILE A 33 -13.14 -2.20 -5.15
C ILE A 33 -13.21 -3.72 -4.92
N THR A 34 -14.37 -4.22 -4.50
CA THR A 34 -14.58 -5.66 -4.27
C THR A 34 -14.39 -6.47 -5.56
N ASN A 35 -15.02 -6.04 -6.66
CA ASN A 35 -14.93 -6.73 -7.95
C ASN A 35 -13.51 -6.68 -8.53
N ILE A 36 -12.85 -5.51 -8.49
CA ILE A 36 -11.47 -5.34 -8.94
C ILE A 36 -10.55 -6.25 -8.11
N SER A 37 -10.68 -6.24 -6.79
CA SER A 37 -9.84 -7.04 -5.89
C SER A 37 -9.99 -8.53 -6.18
N ASN A 38 -11.22 -9.04 -6.32
CA ASN A 38 -11.46 -10.44 -6.62
C ASN A 38 -10.83 -10.88 -7.95
N ARG A 39 -10.96 -10.06 -9.00
CA ARG A 39 -10.40 -10.37 -10.32
C ARG A 39 -8.88 -10.29 -10.32
N LEU A 40 -8.31 -9.23 -9.74
CA LEU A 40 -6.87 -9.07 -9.62
C LEU A 40 -6.26 -10.16 -8.74
N SER A 41 -6.89 -10.55 -7.63
CA SER A 41 -6.45 -11.67 -6.79
C SER A 41 -6.37 -12.96 -7.60
N SER A 42 -7.40 -13.27 -8.39
CA SER A 42 -7.43 -14.48 -9.21
C SER A 42 -6.29 -14.50 -10.23
N ILE A 43 -6.03 -13.37 -10.91
CA ILE A 43 -4.94 -13.26 -11.89
C ILE A 43 -3.58 -13.34 -11.18
N ALA A 44 -3.39 -12.56 -10.12
CA ALA A 44 -2.15 -12.47 -9.38
C ALA A 44 -1.71 -13.80 -8.77
N LYS A 45 -2.65 -14.61 -8.25
CA LYS A 45 -2.38 -15.96 -7.72
C LYS A 45 -1.83 -16.92 -8.79
N MET A 46 -2.06 -16.67 -10.08
CA MET A 46 -1.45 -17.46 -11.17
C MET A 46 0.04 -17.12 -11.40
N TYR A 47 0.48 -15.91 -11.02
CA TYR A 47 1.82 -15.39 -11.31
C TYR A 47 2.69 -15.20 -10.08
N ILE A 48 2.14 -15.22 -8.86
CA ILE A 48 2.87 -14.92 -7.61
C ILE A 48 4.10 -15.80 -7.39
N ASN A 49 4.05 -17.07 -7.83
CA ASN A 49 5.16 -18.01 -7.72
C ASN A 49 6.23 -17.83 -8.83
N ALA A 50 5.98 -16.95 -9.79
CA ALA A 50 6.88 -16.64 -10.87
C ALA A 50 7.33 -15.18 -10.74
N GLU A 51 8.30 -14.93 -9.84
CA GLU A 51 8.76 -13.58 -9.47
C GLU A 51 9.06 -12.67 -10.66
N ARG A 52 9.60 -13.24 -11.75
CA ARG A 52 9.88 -12.51 -13.00
C ARG A 52 8.61 -11.92 -13.63
N TYR A 53 7.44 -12.55 -13.47
CA TYR A 53 6.18 -12.14 -14.07
C TYR A 53 5.25 -11.42 -13.08
N PHE A 54 5.61 -11.34 -11.79
CA PHE A 54 4.83 -10.64 -10.77
C PHE A 54 5.66 -9.55 -10.07
N PRO A 55 5.94 -8.43 -10.75
CA PRO A 55 6.73 -7.33 -10.18
C PRO A 55 5.91 -6.55 -9.14
N VAL A 56 5.89 -7.03 -7.89
CA VAL A 56 5.08 -6.47 -6.80
C VAL A 56 5.26 -4.96 -6.65
N ALA A 57 6.49 -4.46 -6.73
CA ALA A 57 6.79 -3.03 -6.59
C ALA A 57 6.08 -2.17 -7.66
N LEU A 58 6.05 -2.67 -8.90
CA LEU A 58 5.42 -2.00 -10.03
C LEU A 58 3.90 -2.04 -9.88
N ILE A 59 3.35 -3.22 -9.60
CA ILE A 59 1.93 -3.43 -9.40
C ILE A 59 1.40 -2.56 -8.25
N LEU A 60 2.08 -2.57 -7.09
CA LEU A 60 1.74 -1.75 -5.93
C LEU A 60 1.71 -0.27 -6.28
N ARG A 61 2.79 0.24 -6.88
CA ARG A 61 2.89 1.66 -7.25
C ARG A 61 1.76 2.07 -8.20
N TYR A 62 1.49 1.25 -9.22
CA TYR A 62 0.47 1.57 -10.21
C TYR A 62 -0.96 1.50 -9.65
N LEU A 63 -1.25 0.49 -8.81
CA LEU A 63 -2.54 0.39 -8.11
C LEU A 63 -2.76 1.58 -7.19
N GLU A 64 -1.74 2.03 -6.46
CA GLU A 64 -1.85 3.22 -5.60
C GLU A 64 -2.08 4.50 -6.40
N GLN A 65 -1.43 4.64 -7.56
CA GLN A 65 -1.69 5.75 -8.46
C GLN A 65 -3.16 5.76 -8.91
N ARG A 66 -3.67 4.63 -9.41
CA ARG A 66 -5.07 4.51 -9.84
C ARG A 66 -6.05 4.72 -8.68
N SER A 67 -5.74 4.19 -7.50
CA SER A 67 -6.48 4.38 -6.27
C SER A 67 -6.59 5.87 -5.90
N CYS A 68 -5.47 6.57 -5.98
CA CYS A 68 -5.37 8.00 -5.71
C CYS A 68 -6.19 8.83 -6.70
N GLU A 69 -6.08 8.54 -8.00
CA GLU A 69 -6.84 9.18 -9.10
C GLU A 69 -8.36 8.99 -8.93
N LEU A 70 -8.79 7.78 -8.55
CA LEU A 70 -10.21 7.41 -8.45
C LEU A 70 -10.83 7.64 -7.07
N ASN A 71 -10.06 8.14 -6.10
CA ASN A 71 -10.48 8.31 -4.70
C ASN A 71 -11.00 7.02 -4.04
N PHE A 72 -10.33 5.89 -4.28
CA PHE A 72 -10.66 4.62 -3.61
C PHE A 72 -10.19 4.60 -2.14
N ASP A 73 -10.78 3.72 -1.33
CA ASP A 73 -10.40 3.51 0.08
C ASP A 73 -8.92 3.09 0.16
N HIS A 74 -8.10 3.81 0.90
CA HIS A 74 -6.64 3.61 0.94
C HIS A 74 -6.17 2.23 1.45
N ARG A 75 -7.06 1.35 1.94
CA ARG A 75 -6.69 0.02 2.43
C ARG A 75 -6.69 -1.06 1.35
N TRP A 76 -7.40 -0.84 0.25
CA TRP A 76 -7.70 -1.95 -0.67
C TRP A 76 -6.46 -2.56 -1.32
N VAL A 77 -5.45 -1.75 -1.69
CA VAL A 77 -4.25 -2.24 -2.39
C VAL A 77 -3.44 -3.17 -1.49
N PHE A 78 -3.14 -2.77 -0.24
CA PHE A 78 -2.37 -3.63 0.64
C PHE A 78 -3.18 -4.88 1.04
N LEU A 79 -4.50 -4.77 1.23
CA LEU A 79 -5.35 -5.92 1.53
C LEU A 79 -5.36 -6.92 0.37
N LEU A 80 -5.45 -6.44 -0.87
CA LEU A 80 -5.34 -7.24 -2.08
C LEU A 80 -3.98 -7.97 -2.13
N LEU A 81 -2.87 -7.26 -1.92
CA LEU A 81 -1.54 -7.85 -2.00
C LEU A 81 -1.27 -8.85 -0.87
N LEU A 82 -1.81 -8.62 0.34
CA LEU A 82 -1.78 -9.60 1.42
C LEU A 82 -2.58 -10.86 1.06
N ASP A 83 -3.79 -10.73 0.50
CA ASP A 83 -4.62 -11.87 0.07
C ASP A 83 -3.95 -12.71 -1.03
N VAL A 84 -3.20 -12.06 -1.93
CA VAL A 84 -2.42 -12.73 -2.97
C VAL A 84 -1.21 -13.50 -2.40
N GLY A 85 -0.79 -13.18 -1.17
CA GLY A 85 0.30 -13.86 -0.47
C GLY A 85 1.60 -13.08 -0.38
N VAL A 86 1.61 -11.77 -0.69
CA VAL A 86 2.78 -10.94 -0.44
C VAL A 86 2.97 -10.77 1.06
N SER A 87 4.17 -11.05 1.56
CA SER A 87 4.43 -10.99 3.00
C SER A 87 4.29 -9.57 3.56
N PRO A 88 3.77 -9.41 4.80
CA PRO A 88 3.66 -8.09 5.45
C PRO A 88 4.97 -7.31 5.50
N ALA A 89 6.09 -7.99 5.80
CA ALA A 89 7.41 -7.38 5.84
C ALA A 89 7.82 -6.82 4.47
N ARG A 90 7.56 -7.57 3.39
CA ARG A 90 7.88 -7.11 2.04
C ARG A 90 7.02 -5.92 1.62
N LEU A 91 5.74 -5.92 1.97
CA LEU A 91 4.87 -4.77 1.69
C LEU A 91 5.32 -3.53 2.45
N LEU A 92 5.71 -3.65 3.71
CA LEU A 92 6.22 -2.52 4.50
C LEU A 92 7.46 -1.91 3.83
N GLU A 93 8.41 -2.73 3.41
CA GLU A 93 9.60 -2.26 2.67
C GLU A 93 9.25 -1.52 1.38
N LEU A 94 8.28 -2.03 0.61
CA LEU A 94 7.89 -1.43 -0.66
C LEU A 94 7.16 -0.10 -0.47
N TYR A 95 6.24 -0.02 0.49
CA TYR A 95 5.56 1.23 0.82
C TYR A 95 6.51 2.27 1.40
N ASP A 96 7.46 1.87 2.27
CA ASP A 96 8.48 2.79 2.79
C ASP A 96 9.36 3.34 1.66
N LYS A 97 9.79 2.50 0.71
CA LYS A 97 10.50 2.95 -0.48
C LYS A 97 9.67 3.89 -1.34
N LEU A 98 8.38 3.60 -1.53
CA LEU A 98 7.46 4.46 -2.28
C LEU A 98 7.29 5.82 -1.60
N TYR A 99 7.23 5.86 -0.27
CA TYR A 99 7.17 7.12 0.47
C TYR A 99 8.47 7.92 0.32
N LYS A 100 9.62 7.25 0.48
CA LYS A 100 10.96 7.86 0.39
C LYS A 100 11.32 8.32 -1.02
N SER A 101 10.69 7.80 -2.06
CA SER A 101 10.90 8.29 -3.43
C SER A 101 10.33 9.70 -3.66
N LYS A 102 9.52 10.23 -2.73
CA LYS A 102 8.90 11.57 -2.76
C LYS A 102 8.31 11.90 -4.13
N ASP A 103 7.57 10.95 -4.70
CA ASP A 103 7.03 11.06 -6.05
C ASP A 103 6.09 12.27 -6.20
N VAL A 104 6.34 13.09 -7.22
CA VAL A 104 5.56 14.30 -7.50
C VAL A 104 4.11 13.99 -7.91
N ILE A 105 3.82 12.76 -8.33
CA ILE A 105 2.47 12.37 -8.76
C ILE A 105 1.44 12.58 -7.65
N TRP A 106 1.80 12.34 -6.39
CA TRP A 106 0.92 12.53 -5.25
C TRP A 106 0.56 14.00 -5.05
N GLN A 107 1.52 14.90 -5.30
CA GLN A 107 1.30 16.34 -5.26
C GLN A 107 0.42 16.80 -6.42
N ASN A 108 0.65 16.27 -7.62
CA ASN A 108 -0.15 16.57 -8.81
C ASN A 108 -1.62 16.15 -8.63
N GLN A 109 -1.86 15.05 -7.92
CA GLN A 109 -3.20 14.58 -7.52
C GLN A 109 -3.77 15.31 -6.29
N ARG A 110 -3.10 16.37 -5.80
CA ARG A 110 -3.47 17.16 -4.61
C ARG A 110 -3.60 16.32 -3.33
N LYS A 111 -2.86 15.22 -3.24
CA LYS A 111 -2.81 14.29 -2.11
C LYS A 111 -1.36 14.02 -1.69
N PRO A 112 -0.60 15.03 -1.25
CA PRO A 112 0.82 14.88 -0.91
C PRO A 112 1.09 13.88 0.23
N LEU A 113 0.09 13.60 1.06
CA LEU A 113 0.17 12.66 2.19
C LEU A 113 -0.34 11.25 1.85
N HIS A 114 -0.72 10.97 0.60
CA HIS A 114 -1.36 9.69 0.20
C HIS A 114 -0.63 8.47 0.74
N VAL A 115 0.68 8.36 0.48
CA VAL A 115 1.47 7.19 0.87
C VAL A 115 1.57 7.07 2.40
N LEU A 116 1.66 8.18 3.14
CA LEU A 116 1.67 8.14 4.61
C LEU A 116 0.34 7.69 5.20
N VAL A 117 -0.78 8.09 4.59
CA VAL A 117 -2.12 7.63 4.99
C VAL A 117 -2.23 6.11 4.77
N VAL A 118 -1.76 5.61 3.63
CA VAL A 118 -1.72 4.17 3.35
C VAL A 118 -0.84 3.43 4.35
N LEU A 119 0.39 3.93 4.60
CA LEU A 119 1.33 3.36 5.57
C LEU A 119 0.73 3.32 6.99
N GLN A 120 0.08 4.40 7.42
CA GLN A 120 -0.59 4.44 8.72
C GLN A 120 -1.65 3.34 8.82
N ALA A 121 -2.52 3.24 7.82
CA ALA A 121 -3.60 2.25 7.79
C ALA A 121 -3.07 0.81 7.71
N PHE A 122 -1.98 0.59 6.96
CA PHE A 122 -1.34 -0.72 6.85
C PHE A 122 -0.71 -1.14 8.18
N ILE A 123 0.07 -0.26 8.83
CA ILE A 123 0.70 -0.57 10.11
C ILE A 123 -0.36 -0.76 11.20
N ASP A 124 -1.42 0.05 11.22
CA ASP A 124 -2.55 -0.14 12.13
C ASP A 124 -3.25 -1.48 11.90
N HIS A 125 -3.44 -1.88 10.64
CA HIS A 125 -3.97 -3.20 10.30
C HIS A 125 -3.09 -4.34 10.83
N LEU A 126 -1.76 -4.26 10.66
CA LEU A 126 -0.83 -5.26 11.20
C LEU A 126 -0.84 -5.29 12.73
N ALA A 127 -0.87 -4.14 13.39
CA ALA A 127 -0.92 -4.05 14.85
C ALA A 127 -2.19 -4.69 15.42
N ARG A 128 -3.35 -4.45 14.79
CA ARG A 128 -4.64 -5.01 15.21
C ARG A 128 -4.83 -6.47 14.82
N ASN A 129 -4.10 -6.96 13.82
CA ASN A 129 -4.21 -8.32 13.29
C ASN A 129 -2.84 -9.03 13.32
N SER A 130 -2.15 -8.97 14.46
CA SER A 130 -0.79 -9.52 14.62
C SER A 130 -0.71 -11.04 14.38
N ASN A 131 -1.85 -11.73 14.47
CA ASN A 131 -2.01 -13.14 14.10
C ASN A 131 -1.78 -13.42 12.61
N LEU A 132 -1.92 -12.42 11.72
CA LEU A 132 -1.59 -12.55 10.30
C LEU A 132 -0.08 -12.66 10.05
N ILE A 133 0.74 -12.30 11.04
CA ILE A 133 2.20 -12.40 10.96
C ILE A 133 2.62 -13.75 11.56
N PRO A 134 3.46 -14.54 10.84
CA PRO A 134 4.06 -15.75 11.38
C PRO A 134 4.72 -15.47 12.73
N GLN A 135 4.53 -16.38 13.70
CA GLN A 135 5.02 -16.21 15.07
C GLN A 135 6.53 -15.98 15.13
N SER A 136 7.30 -16.64 14.25
CA SER A 136 8.75 -16.47 14.13
C SER A 136 9.18 -15.04 13.80
N ASP A 137 8.35 -14.33 13.05
CA ASP A 137 8.71 -13.05 12.44
C ASP A 137 8.01 -11.87 13.15
N ARG A 138 6.97 -12.15 13.94
CA ARG A 138 6.09 -11.16 14.56
C ARG A 138 6.86 -10.12 15.37
N LYS A 139 7.69 -10.56 16.32
CA LYS A 139 8.45 -9.64 17.19
C LYS A 139 9.36 -8.72 16.38
N ARG A 140 10.04 -9.28 15.37
CA ARG A 140 10.92 -8.51 14.49
C ARG A 140 10.12 -7.49 13.68
N LEU A 141 9.02 -7.90 13.06
CA LEU A 141 8.22 -7.00 12.24
C LEU A 141 7.56 -5.89 13.07
N ILE A 142 7.06 -6.19 14.27
CA ILE A 142 6.52 -5.18 15.19
C ILE A 142 7.58 -4.14 15.55
N MET A 143 8.81 -4.57 15.84
CA MET A 143 9.93 -3.64 16.09
C MET A 143 10.20 -2.73 14.90
N VAL A 144 10.24 -3.27 13.68
CA VAL A 144 10.37 -2.46 12.46
C VAL A 144 9.20 -1.48 12.32
N CYS A 145 7.97 -1.90 12.61
CA CYS A 145 6.81 -1.01 12.59
C CYS A 145 6.95 0.13 13.60
N MET A 146 7.40 -0.14 14.83
CA MET A 146 7.61 0.90 15.85
C MET A 146 8.66 1.93 15.41
N ASP A 147 9.81 1.47 14.92
CA ASP A 147 10.89 2.34 14.43
C ASP A 147 10.41 3.19 13.25
N THR A 148 9.66 2.57 12.34
CA THR A 148 9.11 3.22 11.15
C THR A 148 8.08 4.29 11.52
N VAL A 149 7.16 3.98 12.45
CA VAL A 149 6.17 4.95 12.96
C VAL A 149 6.86 6.12 13.66
N ALA A 150 7.88 5.86 14.47
CA ALA A 150 8.65 6.91 15.12
C ALA A 150 9.32 7.84 14.09
N SER A 151 9.93 7.28 13.04
CA SER A 151 10.51 8.05 11.93
C SER A 151 9.48 8.93 11.23
N TYR A 152 8.31 8.36 10.88
CA TYR A 152 7.26 9.12 10.20
C TYR A 152 6.67 10.21 11.08
N LEU A 153 6.51 10.00 12.38
CA LEU A 153 6.03 11.02 13.31
C LEU A 153 6.96 12.24 13.35
N VAL A 154 8.28 12.03 13.27
CA VAL A 154 9.26 13.12 13.19
C VAL A 154 9.13 13.87 11.85
N GLU A 155 9.07 13.14 10.73
CA GLU A 155 8.93 13.75 9.40
C GLU A 155 7.61 14.55 9.27
N ILE A 156 6.50 14.01 9.75
CA ILE A 156 5.18 14.65 9.67
C ILE A 156 5.13 15.95 10.46
N GLN A 157 5.75 15.99 11.64
CA GLN A 157 5.83 17.21 12.46
C GLN A 157 6.61 18.34 11.77
N ALA A 158 7.55 18.00 10.88
CA ALA A 158 8.30 18.98 10.11
C ALA A 158 7.50 19.58 8.92
N ILE A 159 6.37 18.98 8.52
CA ILE A 159 5.56 19.45 7.37
C ILE A 159 4.79 20.72 7.73
N SER A 160 3.84 20.63 8.67
CA SER A 160 3.05 21.77 9.14
C SER A 160 2.22 21.39 10.36
N SER A 161 2.52 21.96 11.52
CA SER A 161 1.77 21.68 12.76
C SER A 161 0.37 22.28 12.78
N THR A 162 0.00 23.13 11.82
CA THR A 162 -1.30 23.80 11.74
C THR A 162 -2.27 23.14 10.77
N ASP A 163 -1.77 22.34 9.81
CA ASP A 163 -2.58 21.63 8.83
C ASP A 163 -3.46 20.56 9.53
N PRO A 164 -4.80 20.61 9.38
CA PRO A 164 -5.71 19.63 9.97
C PRO A 164 -5.44 18.18 9.54
N GLN A 165 -5.02 17.95 8.28
CA GLN A 165 -4.70 16.60 7.79
C GLN A 165 -3.46 16.06 8.49
N VAL A 166 -2.43 16.90 8.64
CA VAL A 166 -1.20 16.56 9.36
C VAL A 166 -1.49 16.24 10.83
N LYS A 167 -2.34 17.04 11.50
CA LYS A 167 -2.75 16.79 12.89
C LYS A 167 -3.50 15.47 13.04
N SER A 168 -4.48 15.21 12.17
CA SER A 168 -5.27 13.97 12.19
C SER A 168 -4.38 12.75 11.98
N LEU A 169 -3.51 12.79 10.96
CA LEU A 169 -2.59 11.71 10.65
C LEU A 169 -1.58 11.46 11.78
N THR A 170 -1.06 12.53 12.40
CA THR A 170 -0.19 12.43 13.59
C THR A 170 -0.90 11.72 14.74
N ALA A 171 -2.16 12.06 15.01
CA ALA A 171 -2.95 11.43 16.05
C ALA A 171 -3.17 9.94 15.76
N SER A 172 -3.48 9.58 14.51
CA SER A 172 -3.63 8.19 14.09
C SER A 172 -2.35 7.38 14.26
N PHE A 173 -1.19 7.92 13.84
CA PHE A 173 0.10 7.27 14.08
C PHE A 173 0.42 7.08 15.56
N LYS A 174 0.15 8.08 16.42
CA LYS A 174 0.31 7.95 17.87
C LYS A 174 -0.60 6.87 18.46
N SER A 175 -1.84 6.77 17.98
CA SER A 175 -2.74 5.70 18.40
C SER A 175 -2.22 4.33 17.98
N THR A 176 -1.70 4.19 16.77
CA THR A 176 -1.09 2.93 16.30
C THR A 176 0.17 2.59 17.08
N GLN A 177 1.02 3.57 17.40
CA GLN A 177 2.21 3.40 18.24
C GLN A 177 1.83 2.80 19.61
N ALA A 178 0.81 3.36 20.27
CA ALA A 178 0.35 2.87 21.56
C ALA A 178 -0.23 1.43 21.51
N ILE A 179 -0.69 0.97 20.35
CA ILE A 179 -1.10 -0.44 20.15
C ILE A 179 0.14 -1.31 20.00
N LEU A 180 1.10 -0.90 19.17
CA LEU A 180 2.36 -1.64 18.95
C LEU A 180 3.15 -1.81 20.25
N ASP A 181 3.22 -0.79 21.10
CA ASP A 181 3.92 -0.84 22.40
C ASP A 181 3.34 -1.90 23.37
N ARG A 182 2.13 -2.40 23.12
CA ARG A 182 1.44 -3.39 23.94
C ARG A 182 1.56 -4.83 23.41
N LEU A 183 2.17 -5.03 22.24
CA LEU A 183 2.33 -6.33 21.58
C LEU A 183 3.70 -6.95 21.84
#